data_AF-A0A5C7VFH1-F1
#
_entry.id   AF-A0A5C7VFH1-F1
#
_cell.length_a   1.000
_cell.length_b   1.000
_cell.length_c   1.000
_cell.angle_alpha   90.00
_cell.angle_beta   90.00
_cell.angle_gamma   90.00
#
_symmetry.space_group_name_H-M   'P 1'
#
loop_
_entity.id
_entity.type
_entity.pdbx_description
1 polymer ?
#
loop_
_entity_poly.entity_id
_entity_poly.type
_entity_poly.pdbx_seq_one_letter_code
_entity_poly.pdbx_strand_id
1 'polypeptide(L)'
;MKRDLDLVRSILFAMEANESGFYNQVPDIAGHTTEEVAYHIYLMGQAGLITTEETTTINCRSPSAIAMSITWAGHDFLDSVKDETLWNKAKSKVIKPATGVAFEVLVAWLKDEAKRRLGLL
;
A
#
# COMPACT_ATOMS: atom_id res chain seq x y z
N MET A 1 3.52 -10.06 10.86
CA MET A 1 4.74 -9.86 10.03
C MET A 1 5.15 -8.39 10.10
N LYS A 2 6.35 -8.03 9.63
CA LYS A 2 6.73 -6.60 9.56
C LYS A 2 5.99 -5.96 8.37
N ARG A 3 5.46 -4.75 8.57
CA ARG A 3 4.84 -3.95 7.50
C ARG A 3 5.91 -3.56 6.47
N ASP A 4 5.68 -3.95 5.22
CA ASP A 4 6.52 -3.67 4.07
C ASP A 4 5.79 -2.71 3.10
N LEU A 5 6.37 -1.54 2.88
CA LEU A 5 5.79 -0.50 2.04
C LEU A 5 6.03 -0.73 0.54
N ASP A 6 7.09 -1.45 0.15
CA ASP A 6 7.28 -1.85 -1.25
C ASP A 6 6.24 -2.92 -1.62
N LEU A 7 5.86 -3.82 -0.68
CA LEU A 7 4.76 -4.77 -0.88
C LEU A 7 3.40 -4.06 -0.97
N VAL A 8 3.10 -3.09 -0.09
CA VAL A 8 1.87 -2.27 -0.18
C VAL A 8 1.74 -1.63 -1.56
N ARG A 9 2.82 -1.02 -2.06
CA ARG A 9 2.87 -0.41 -3.39
C ARG A 9 2.63 -1.45 -4.50
N SER A 10 3.24 -2.61 -4.39
CA SER A 10 3.10 -3.70 -5.37
C SER A 10 1.67 -4.26 -5.43
N ILE A 11 1.00 -4.40 -4.27
CA ILE A 11 -0.41 -4.81 -4.19
C ILE A 11 -1.31 -3.79 -4.91
N LEU A 12 -1.12 -2.49 -4.65
CA LEU A 12 -1.91 -1.44 -5.31
C LEU A 12 -1.73 -1.44 -6.83
N PHE A 13 -0.50 -1.63 -7.32
CA PHE A 13 -0.26 -1.77 -8.76
C PHE A 13 -0.94 -3.01 -9.35
N ALA A 14 -0.87 -4.16 -8.67
CA ALA A 14 -1.55 -5.37 -9.12
C ALA A 14 -3.07 -5.20 -9.16
N MET A 15 -3.64 -4.47 -8.19
CA MET A 15 -5.06 -4.14 -8.17
C MET A 15 -5.45 -3.14 -9.27
N GLU A 16 -4.65 -2.09 -9.50
CA GLU A 16 -4.92 -1.09 -10.54
C GLU A 16 -4.87 -1.66 -11.95
N ALA A 17 -4.02 -2.67 -12.18
CA ALA A 17 -3.95 -3.37 -13.46
C ALA A 17 -5.24 -4.16 -13.81
N ASN A 18 -6.16 -4.37 -12.86
CA ASN A 18 -7.44 -5.00 -13.10
C ASN A 18 -8.47 -3.97 -13.59
N GLU A 19 -8.92 -4.09 -14.84
CA GLU A 19 -9.82 -3.14 -15.50
C GLU A 19 -11.19 -2.96 -14.81
N SER A 20 -11.66 -3.97 -14.07
CA SER A 20 -13.01 -3.96 -13.50
C SER A 20 -13.14 -3.13 -12.21
N GLY A 21 -12.02 -2.78 -11.58
CA GLY A 21 -12.00 -2.15 -10.25
C GLY A 21 -12.47 -3.06 -9.10
N PHE A 22 -12.84 -4.31 -9.40
CA PHE A 22 -13.28 -5.32 -8.44
C PHE A 22 -12.32 -6.52 -8.46
N TYR A 23 -11.51 -6.68 -7.42
CA TYR A 23 -10.40 -7.63 -7.41
C TYR A 23 -10.79 -9.01 -6.84
N ASN A 24 -11.47 -9.02 -5.68
CA ASN A 24 -12.05 -10.18 -4.99
C ASN A 24 -11.10 -11.38 -4.78
N GLN A 25 -9.83 -11.12 -4.50
CA GLN A 25 -8.83 -12.16 -4.25
C GLN A 25 -7.58 -11.59 -3.55
N VAL A 26 -6.64 -12.47 -3.19
CA VAL A 26 -5.27 -12.07 -2.83
C VAL A 26 -4.44 -12.05 -4.13
N PRO A 27 -3.81 -10.92 -4.51
CA PRO A 27 -2.92 -10.87 -5.66
C PRO A 27 -1.75 -11.84 -5.49
N ASP A 28 -1.30 -12.45 -6.59
CA ASP A 28 -0.02 -13.13 -6.62
C ASP A 28 1.09 -12.09 -6.82
N ILE A 29 1.95 -11.92 -5.81
CA ILE A 29 3.05 -10.95 -5.81
C ILE A 29 4.36 -11.72 -5.71
N ALA A 30 5.17 -11.65 -6.77
CA ALA A 30 6.44 -12.36 -6.85
C ALA A 30 7.36 -12.07 -5.64
N GLY A 31 7.94 -13.12 -5.08
CA GLY A 31 8.84 -13.02 -3.92
C GLY A 31 8.14 -12.98 -2.55
N HIS A 32 6.81 -13.01 -2.52
CA HIS A 32 6.02 -13.04 -1.29
C HIS A 32 5.10 -14.26 -1.23
N THR A 33 4.84 -14.76 -0.03
CA THR A 33 3.86 -15.81 0.21
C THR A 33 2.43 -15.24 0.23
N THR A 34 1.43 -16.06 -0.08
CA THR A 34 0.02 -15.66 0.04
C THR A 34 -0.33 -15.15 1.45
N GLU A 35 0.25 -15.75 2.49
CA GLU A 35 0.05 -15.32 3.88
C GLU A 35 0.58 -13.90 4.10
N GLU A 36 1.76 -13.58 3.55
CA GLU A 36 2.34 -12.24 3.64
C GLU A 36 1.50 -11.20 2.89
N VAL A 37 1.03 -11.52 1.68
CA VAL A 37 0.18 -10.61 0.91
C VAL A 37 -1.16 -10.39 1.61
N ALA A 38 -1.82 -11.45 2.08
CA ALA A 38 -3.10 -11.38 2.79
C ALA A 38 -3.01 -10.57 4.10
N TYR A 39 -1.90 -10.71 4.84
CA TYR A 39 -1.65 -9.89 6.02
C TYR A 39 -1.47 -8.41 5.66
N HIS A 40 -0.82 -8.09 4.54
CA HIS A 40 -0.68 -6.70 4.09
C HIS A 40 -1.99 -6.12 3.60
N ILE A 41 -2.83 -6.90 2.91
CA ILE A 41 -4.20 -6.50 2.55
C ILE A 41 -4.98 -6.13 3.82
N TYR A 42 -4.94 -6.98 4.86
CA TYR A 42 -5.58 -6.69 6.15
C TYR A 42 -5.13 -5.34 6.72
N LEU A 43 -3.82 -5.07 6.74
CA LEU A 43 -3.29 -3.77 7.20
C LEU A 43 -3.70 -2.59 6.30
N MET A 44 -3.74 -2.79 4.99
CA MET A 44 -4.13 -1.76 4.03
C MET A 44 -5.60 -1.37 4.15
N GLY A 45 -6.47 -2.33 4.50
CA GLY A 45 -7.86 -2.08 4.87
C GLY A 45 -7.97 -1.17 6.10
N GLN A 46 -7.20 -1.46 7.17
CA GLN A 46 -7.14 -0.61 8.36
C GLN A 46 -6.62 0.81 8.06
N ALA A 47 -5.68 0.93 7.11
CA ALA A 47 -5.15 2.21 6.67
C ALA A 47 -6.08 2.96 5.69
N GLY A 48 -7.21 2.36 5.30
CA GLY A 48 -8.18 2.96 4.38
C GLY A 48 -7.68 3.09 2.93
N LEU A 49 -6.64 2.34 2.52
CA LEU A 49 -6.12 2.36 1.15
C LEU A 49 -6.96 1.50 0.20
N ILE A 50 -7.54 0.42 0.72
CA ILE A 50 -8.37 -0.49 -0.05
C ILE A 50 -9.58 -0.90 0.79
N THR A 51 -10.65 -1.33 0.14
CA THR A 51 -11.71 -2.09 0.80
C THR A 51 -11.32 -3.56 0.82
N THR A 52 -11.65 -4.25 1.91
CA THR A 52 -11.23 -5.64 2.14
C THR A 52 -12.37 -6.45 2.73
N GLU A 53 -12.34 -7.75 2.48
CA GLU A 53 -13.13 -8.72 3.24
C GLU A 53 -12.19 -9.55 4.11
N GLU A 54 -12.41 -9.52 5.44
CA GLU A 54 -11.60 -10.28 6.37
C GLU A 54 -11.89 -11.78 6.26
N THR A 55 -10.83 -12.58 6.13
CA THR A 55 -10.90 -14.04 5.95
C THR A 55 -10.17 -14.79 7.05
N THR A 56 -9.90 -14.12 8.18
CA THR A 56 -9.22 -14.71 9.33
C THR A 56 -10.07 -15.82 9.94
N THR A 57 -9.49 -17.02 10.08
CA THR A 57 -10.12 -18.18 10.73
C THR A 57 -9.26 -18.71 11.88
N ILE A 58 -9.80 -19.62 12.68
CA ILE A 58 -9.07 -20.24 13.81
C ILE A 58 -7.76 -20.94 13.41
N ASN A 59 -7.65 -21.38 12.15
CA ASN A 59 -6.47 -22.06 11.64
C ASN A 59 -5.42 -21.10 11.03
N CYS A 60 -5.74 -19.80 10.94
CA CYS A 60 -4.82 -18.81 10.41
C CYS A 60 -3.71 -18.51 11.43
N ARG A 61 -2.46 -18.43 10.96
CA ARG A 61 -1.31 -18.06 11.79
C ARG A 61 -1.18 -16.54 11.98
N SER A 62 -1.89 -15.77 11.17
CA SER A 62 -1.91 -14.31 11.17
C SER A 62 -3.26 -13.79 10.64
N PRO A 63 -3.61 -12.52 10.89
CA PRO A 63 -4.77 -11.90 10.26
C PRO A 63 -4.67 -11.99 8.74
N SER A 64 -5.80 -12.29 8.10
CA SER A 64 -5.91 -12.49 6.66
C SER A 64 -7.12 -11.74 6.12
N ALA A 65 -6.98 -11.18 4.91
CA ALA A 65 -8.05 -10.56 4.17
C ALA A 65 -7.83 -10.70 2.67
N ILE A 66 -8.91 -10.57 1.89
CA ILE A 66 -8.87 -10.44 0.43
C ILE A 66 -9.12 -8.98 0.02
N ALA A 67 -8.54 -8.57 -1.10
CA ALA A 67 -8.70 -7.22 -1.62
C ALA A 67 -9.96 -7.12 -2.47
N MET A 68 -10.76 -6.07 -2.26
CA MET A 68 -12.04 -5.87 -2.97
C MET A 68 -11.92 -4.75 -4.00
N SER A 69 -11.57 -3.54 -3.59
CA SER A 69 -11.33 -2.39 -4.48
C SER A 69 -10.36 -1.39 -3.86
N ILE A 70 -9.75 -0.54 -4.70
CA ILE A 70 -8.92 0.58 -4.22
C ILE A 70 -9.85 1.71 -3.76
N THR A 71 -9.58 2.31 -2.60
CA THR A 71 -10.35 3.47 -2.14
C THR A 71 -9.87 4.74 -2.83
N TRP A 72 -10.59 5.85 -2.68
CA TRP A 72 -10.11 7.15 -3.16
C TRP A 72 -8.74 7.53 -2.58
N ALA A 73 -8.57 7.36 -1.26
CA ALA A 73 -7.28 7.61 -0.60
C ALA A 73 -6.18 6.64 -1.08
N GLY A 74 -6.55 5.42 -1.44
CA GLY A 74 -5.67 4.45 -2.09
C GLY A 74 -5.17 4.92 -3.45
N HIS A 75 -6.06 5.45 -4.29
CA HIS A 75 -5.68 6.03 -5.58
C HIS A 75 -4.78 7.25 -5.40
N ASP A 76 -5.12 8.18 -4.51
CA ASP A 76 -4.28 9.34 -4.20
C ASP A 76 -2.87 8.92 -3.75
N PHE A 77 -2.80 7.91 -2.87
CA PHE A 77 -1.52 7.36 -2.43
C PHE A 77 -0.77 6.69 -3.59
N LEU A 78 -1.44 5.82 -4.36
CA LEU A 78 -0.85 5.11 -5.49
C LEU A 78 -0.26 6.10 -6.51
N ASP A 79 -1.01 7.14 -6.88
CA ASP A 79 -0.55 8.20 -7.79
C ASP A 79 0.69 8.91 -7.26
N SER A 80 0.76 9.17 -5.95
CA SER A 80 1.93 9.79 -5.32
C SER A 80 3.17 8.88 -5.29
N VAL A 81 3.00 7.56 -5.43
CA VAL A 81 4.10 6.59 -5.44
C VAL A 81 4.30 5.93 -6.80
N LYS A 82 3.56 6.31 -7.85
CA LYS A 82 3.76 5.80 -9.22
C LYS A 82 5.14 6.13 -9.77
N ASP A 83 5.58 7.38 -9.57
CA ASP A 83 6.88 7.86 -10.03
C ASP A 83 8.03 7.21 -9.24
N GLU A 84 8.84 6.38 -9.90
CA GLU A 84 9.99 5.71 -9.30
C GLU A 84 10.99 6.69 -8.67
N THR A 85 11.16 7.87 -9.27
CA THR A 85 12.10 8.87 -8.74
C THR A 85 11.60 9.43 -7.40
N LEU A 86 10.31 9.77 -7.31
CA LEU A 86 9.65 10.19 -6.08
C LEU A 86 9.66 9.08 -5.04
N TRP A 87 9.35 7.84 -5.43
CA TRP A 87 9.35 6.71 -4.51
C TRP A 87 10.72 6.45 -3.91
N ASN A 88 11.78 6.46 -4.73
CA ASN A 88 13.15 6.29 -4.25
C ASN A 88 13.59 7.46 -3.35
N LYS A 89 13.15 8.69 -3.64
CA LYS A 89 13.36 9.83 -2.76
C LYS A 89 12.66 9.62 -1.42
N ALA A 90 11.39 9.21 -1.41
CA ALA A 90 10.62 8.89 -0.20
C ALA A 90 11.31 7.80 0.63
N LYS A 91 11.80 6.74 -0.03
CA LYS A 91 12.58 5.67 0.62
C LYS A 91 13.81 6.21 1.33
N SER A 92 14.58 7.05 0.64
CA SER A 92 15.84 7.61 1.17
C SER A 92 15.65 8.64 2.29
N LYS A 93 14.58 9.43 2.25
CA LYS A 93 14.36 10.57 3.14
C LYS A 93 13.47 10.27 4.34
N VAL A 94 12.51 9.36 4.15
CA VAL A 94 11.46 9.08 5.13
C VAL A 94 11.56 7.64 5.61
N ILE A 95 11.47 6.67 4.70
CA ILE A 95 11.27 5.26 5.09
C ILE A 95 12.52 4.63 5.71
N LYS A 96 13.72 4.88 5.16
CA LYS A 96 14.99 4.31 5.67
C LYS A 96 15.56 5.01 6.90
N PRO A 97 15.61 6.35 6.99
CA PRO A 97 16.29 7.02 8.10
C PRO A 97 15.55 6.93 9.42
N ALA A 98 14.22 6.77 9.39
CA ALA A 98 13.45 6.61 10.60
C ALA A 98 13.31 5.13 10.98
N THR A 99 13.51 4.83 12.26
CA THR A 99 13.35 3.53 12.91
C THR A 99 11.88 3.05 12.96
N GLY A 100 11.07 3.47 11.98
CA GLY A 100 9.63 3.28 11.90
C GLY A 100 8.94 4.63 11.67
N VAL A 101 8.61 4.93 10.41
CA VAL A 101 7.74 6.07 10.10
C VAL A 101 6.28 5.65 10.18
N ALA A 102 5.49 6.41 10.94
CA ALA A 102 4.03 6.32 10.91
C ALA A 102 3.55 6.56 9.48
N PHE A 103 2.64 5.73 8.97
CA PHE A 103 2.19 5.79 7.57
C PHE A 103 1.70 7.19 7.17
N GLU A 104 1.01 7.88 8.06
CA GLU A 104 0.51 9.24 7.84
C GLU A 104 1.63 10.26 7.56
N VAL A 105 2.78 10.13 8.21
CA VAL A 105 3.93 11.02 7.98
C VAL A 105 4.50 10.83 6.57
N LEU A 106 4.55 9.59 6.08
CA LEU A 106 4.93 9.31 4.69
C LEU A 106 3.95 9.94 3.72
N VAL A 107 2.63 9.78 3.95
CA VAL A 107 1.59 10.37 3.10
C VAL A 107 1.66 11.90 3.10
N ALA A 108 1.86 12.53 4.26
CA ALA A 108 2.02 13.97 4.37
C ALA A 108 3.25 14.46 3.58
N TRP A 109 4.38 13.76 3.73
CA TRP A 109 5.59 14.11 3.00
C TRP A 109 5.43 13.97 1.47
N LEU A 110 4.77 12.91 1.00
CA LEU A 110 4.49 12.69 -0.42
C LEU A 110 3.62 13.82 -1.00
N LYS A 111 2.59 14.25 -0.25
CA LYS A 111 1.73 15.38 -0.65
C LYS A 111 2.52 16.69 -0.75
N ASP A 112 3.39 16.98 0.20
CA ASP A 112 4.20 18.20 0.19
C ASP A 112 5.24 18.20 -0.92
N GLU A 113 5.87 17.06 -1.19
CA GLU A 113 6.81 16.91 -2.29
C GLU A 113 6.11 17.05 -3.66
N ALA A 114 4.88 16.52 -3.80
CA ALA A 114 4.07 16.72 -4.99
C ALA A 114 3.73 18.21 -5.21
N LYS A 115 3.31 18.93 -4.16
CA LYS A 115 3.06 20.39 -4.23
C LYS A 115 4.29 21.18 -4.69
N ARG A 116 5.48 20.85 -4.16
CA ARG A 116 6.75 21.49 -4.57
C ARG A 116 7.05 21.28 -6.05
N ARG A 117 6.83 20.07 -6.57
CA ARG A 117 7.01 19.77 -8.01
C ARG A 117 6.06 20.57 -8.90
N LEU A 118 4.88 20.91 -8.38
CA LEU A 118 3.88 21.74 -9.07
C LEU A 118 4.09 23.25 -8.86
N GLY A 119 5.09 23.68 -8.09
CA GLY A 119 5.33 25.10 -7.79
C GLY A 119 4.28 25.73 -6.86
N LEU A 120 3.59 24.91 -6.06
CA LEU A 120 2.54 25.36 -5.12
C LEU A 120 3.09 25.71 -3.73
N LEU A 121 4.40 25.51 -3.49
CA LEU A 121 5.14 25.77 -2.25
C LEU A 121 6.56 26.25 -2.56
#